data_AF-A0A928Z4F2-F1
#
_entry.id   AF-A0A928Z4F2-F1
#
_cell.length_a   1.000
_cell.length_b   1.000
_cell.length_c   1.000
_cell.angle_alpha   90.00
_cell.angle_beta   90.00
_cell.angle_gamma   90.00
#
_symmetry.space_group_name_H-M   'P 1'
#
loop_
_entity.id
_entity.type
_entity.pdbx_description
1 polymer ?
#
loop_
_entity_poly.entity_id
_entity_poly.type
_entity_poly.pdbx_seq_one_letter_code
_entity_poly.pdbx_strand_id
1 'polypeptide(L)'
;MEWHITDAQSLAIIDREVGAHTLSPAEYELVRRVIYATADYDYKNLIRFSDTALQSGAAALAARATIIVDVPMVQVGISPVIQQTFANPIYAAINTPTRPQKGKSMSAWGIETLARRYPEAIFIVGESQTALQSLSQLIAAEEIRPALVVATPAGFVHAKAAKAQLSDSLVPYIRTEGRKGNAVVAAALTTGLVELAWQAYGQEPNSAI
;
A
#
# COMPACT_ATOMS: atom_id res chain seq x y z
N MET A 1 15.61 -0.72 -12.67
CA MET A 1 16.25 -1.23 -11.43
C MET A 1 17.44 -2.06 -11.84
N GLU A 2 18.64 -1.60 -11.55
CA GLU A 2 19.82 -2.43 -11.61
C GLU A 2 19.93 -3.13 -10.26
N TRP A 3 19.48 -4.38 -10.20
CA TRP A 3 19.64 -5.21 -9.01
C TRP A 3 21.11 -5.55 -8.86
N HIS A 4 21.67 -5.42 -7.65
CA HIS A 4 23.00 -5.96 -7.40
C HIS A 4 22.96 -7.48 -7.64
N ILE A 5 24.08 -8.08 -8.03
CA ILE A 5 24.15 -9.52 -8.37
C ILE A 5 23.56 -10.41 -7.26
N THR A 6 23.74 -10.00 -6.00
CA THR A 6 23.19 -10.67 -4.81
C THR A 6 21.66 -10.63 -4.74
N ASP A 7 21.05 -9.54 -5.19
CA ASP A 7 19.61 -9.36 -5.15
C ASP A 7 18.95 -10.18 -6.25
N ALA A 8 19.53 -10.18 -7.46
CA ALA A 8 19.07 -11.01 -8.56
C ALA A 8 19.13 -12.52 -8.21
N GLN A 9 20.20 -12.95 -7.51
CA GLN A 9 20.30 -14.32 -6.99
C GLN A 9 19.22 -14.63 -5.97
N SER A 10 18.98 -13.73 -5.01
CA SER A 10 17.94 -13.90 -3.99
C SER A 10 16.55 -14.02 -4.61
N LEU A 11 16.25 -13.17 -5.59
CA LEU A 11 14.99 -13.18 -6.31
C LEU A 11 14.78 -14.47 -7.13
N ALA A 12 15.84 -15.00 -7.75
CA ALA A 12 15.78 -16.29 -8.45
C ALA A 12 15.53 -17.47 -7.50
N ILE A 13 16.07 -17.42 -6.27
CA ILE A 13 15.78 -18.41 -5.22
C ILE A 13 14.30 -18.33 -4.82
N ILE A 14 13.79 -17.11 -4.61
CA ILE A 14 12.37 -16.88 -4.29
C ILE A 14 11.47 -17.47 -5.37
N ASP A 15 11.76 -17.21 -6.66
CA ASP A 15 10.96 -17.74 -7.78
C ASP A 15 10.89 -19.27 -7.78
N ARG A 16 12.03 -19.92 -7.53
CA ARG A 16 12.11 -21.37 -7.46
C ARG A 16 11.32 -21.94 -6.27
N GLU A 17 11.38 -21.30 -5.11
CA GLU A 17 10.73 -21.78 -3.89
C GLU A 17 9.23 -21.47 -3.84
N VAL A 18 8.80 -20.33 -4.39
CA VAL A 18 7.38 -20.03 -4.59
C VAL A 18 6.75 -21.06 -5.52
N GLY A 19 7.43 -21.43 -6.60
CA GLY A 19 6.93 -22.37 -7.59
C GLY A 19 5.61 -21.92 -8.24
N ALA A 20 4.75 -22.87 -8.58
CA ALA A 20 3.47 -22.55 -9.23
C ALA A 20 2.53 -21.72 -8.33
N HIS A 21 1.84 -20.75 -8.93
CA HIS A 21 0.88 -19.88 -8.27
C HIS A 21 -0.20 -19.37 -9.24
N THR A 22 -1.29 -18.85 -8.69
CA THR A 22 -2.42 -18.29 -9.47
C THR A 22 -2.35 -16.78 -9.65
N LEU A 23 -1.39 -16.11 -9.01
CA LEU A 23 -1.18 -14.66 -9.13
C LEU A 23 -0.84 -14.29 -10.58
N SER A 24 -1.40 -13.19 -11.06
CA SER A 24 -0.96 -12.57 -12.31
C SER A 24 0.51 -12.14 -12.22
N PRO A 25 1.22 -11.91 -13.35
CA PRO A 25 2.61 -11.46 -13.32
C PRO A 25 2.82 -10.18 -12.49
N ALA A 26 1.89 -9.23 -12.57
CA ALA A 26 1.97 -7.96 -11.84
C ALA A 26 1.72 -8.15 -10.33
N GLU A 27 0.73 -8.95 -9.94
CA GLU A 27 0.50 -9.29 -8.52
C GLU A 27 1.67 -10.08 -7.95
N TYR A 28 2.23 -11.01 -8.73
CA TYR A 28 3.37 -11.81 -8.32
C TYR A 28 4.60 -10.93 -8.06
N GLU A 29 4.89 -9.93 -8.89
CA GLU A 29 6.02 -9.03 -8.67
C GLU A 29 5.89 -8.27 -7.32
N LEU A 30 4.67 -7.82 -6.96
CA LEU A 30 4.42 -7.21 -5.65
C LEU A 30 4.64 -8.20 -4.50
N VAL A 31 4.09 -9.40 -4.63
CA VAL A 31 4.23 -10.47 -3.62
C VAL A 31 5.69 -10.90 -3.45
N ARG A 32 6.41 -11.10 -4.55
CA ARG A 32 7.83 -11.46 -4.60
C ARG A 32 8.68 -10.42 -3.90
N ARG A 33 8.38 -9.13 -4.10
CA ARG A 33 9.05 -8.04 -3.39
C ARG A 33 8.79 -8.05 -1.89
N VAL A 34 7.57 -8.38 -1.47
CA VAL A 34 7.27 -8.57 -0.05
C VAL A 34 8.07 -9.73 0.53
N ILE A 35 8.09 -10.89 -0.15
CA ILE A 35 8.86 -12.06 0.29
C ILE A 35 10.34 -11.71 0.40
N TYR A 36 10.90 -10.98 -0.59
CA TYR A 36 12.27 -10.50 -0.54
C TYR A 36 12.54 -9.61 0.67
N ALA A 37 11.64 -8.67 0.97
CA ALA A 37 11.79 -7.74 2.07
C ALA A 37 11.62 -8.38 3.46
N THR A 38 10.91 -9.52 3.56
CA THR A 38 10.56 -10.12 4.85
C THR A 38 11.14 -11.52 5.07
N ALA A 39 11.70 -12.15 4.04
CA ALA A 39 12.07 -13.57 4.00
C ALA A 39 10.93 -14.51 4.45
N ASP A 40 9.68 -14.18 4.11
CA ASP A 40 8.49 -14.90 4.59
C ASP A 40 7.57 -15.27 3.42
N TYR A 41 7.63 -16.54 3.02
CA TYR A 41 6.84 -17.09 1.90
C TYR A 41 5.33 -17.14 2.19
N ASP A 42 4.88 -17.03 3.44
CA ASP A 42 3.45 -17.05 3.75
C ASP A 42 2.72 -15.90 3.05
N TYR A 43 3.39 -14.78 2.79
CA TYR A 43 2.80 -13.63 2.11
C TYR A 43 2.25 -13.96 0.70
N LYS A 44 2.77 -15.00 0.04
CA LYS A 44 2.17 -15.58 -1.17
C LYS A 44 0.69 -15.88 -1.00
N ASN A 45 0.33 -16.46 0.14
CA ASN A 45 -1.02 -16.90 0.44
C ASN A 45 -1.81 -15.88 1.25
N LEU A 46 -1.18 -14.84 1.78
CA LEU A 46 -1.84 -13.86 2.64
C LEU A 46 -2.20 -12.56 1.91
N ILE A 47 -1.48 -12.17 0.86
CA ILE A 47 -1.79 -10.94 0.15
C ILE A 47 -3.05 -11.16 -0.71
N ARG A 48 -3.97 -10.20 -0.66
CA ARG A 48 -5.21 -10.15 -1.44
C ARG A 48 -5.31 -8.81 -2.14
N PHE A 49 -5.76 -8.87 -3.38
CA PHE A 49 -6.00 -7.73 -4.24
C PHE A 49 -7.51 -7.69 -4.53
N SER A 50 -8.11 -6.51 -4.58
CA SER A 50 -9.37 -6.34 -5.29
C SER A 50 -9.12 -6.35 -6.80
N ASP A 51 -10.13 -6.71 -7.59
CA ASP A 51 -10.02 -6.83 -9.05
C ASP A 51 -9.42 -5.60 -9.74
N THR A 52 -9.72 -4.39 -9.23
CA THR A 52 -9.25 -3.12 -9.80
C THR A 52 -8.03 -2.52 -9.09
N ALA A 53 -7.44 -3.21 -8.09
CA ALA A 53 -6.44 -2.63 -7.20
C ALA A 53 -5.23 -2.03 -7.94
N LEU A 54 -4.62 -2.82 -8.81
CA LEU A 54 -3.42 -2.42 -9.55
C LEU A 54 -3.75 -1.33 -10.57
N GLN A 55 -4.87 -1.46 -11.29
CA GLN A 55 -5.27 -0.48 -12.31
C GLN A 55 -5.62 0.87 -11.68
N SER A 56 -6.49 0.89 -10.67
CA SER A 56 -6.88 2.10 -9.95
C SER A 56 -5.69 2.75 -9.24
N GLY A 57 -4.83 1.94 -8.62
CA GLY A 57 -3.60 2.40 -8.00
C GLY A 57 -2.65 3.08 -8.99
N ALA A 58 -2.38 2.43 -10.13
CA ALA A 58 -1.51 2.98 -11.16
C ALA A 58 -2.06 4.28 -11.77
N ALA A 59 -3.37 4.32 -12.04
CA ALA A 59 -4.03 5.52 -12.55
C ALA A 59 -3.94 6.69 -11.56
N ALA A 60 -4.16 6.43 -10.26
CA ALA A 60 -4.06 7.45 -9.21
C ALA A 60 -2.62 7.96 -9.04
N LEU A 61 -1.64 7.07 -9.12
CA LEU A 61 -0.22 7.45 -9.11
C LEU A 61 0.12 8.37 -10.29
N ALA A 62 -0.28 7.98 -11.51
CA ALA A 62 -0.07 8.77 -12.72
C ALA A 62 -0.79 10.13 -12.68
N ALA A 63 -1.99 10.19 -12.07
CA ALA A 63 -2.72 11.42 -11.81
C ALA A 63 -2.15 12.27 -10.66
N ARG A 64 -1.00 11.87 -10.09
CA ARG A 64 -0.33 12.54 -8.96
C ARG A 64 -1.21 12.68 -7.71
N ALA A 65 -2.09 11.71 -7.48
CA ALA A 65 -2.95 11.68 -6.29
C ALA A 65 -2.10 11.74 -5.00
N THR A 66 -2.63 12.41 -3.99
CA THR A 66 -2.00 12.48 -2.66
C THR A 66 -1.89 11.07 -2.06
N ILE A 67 -0.74 10.78 -1.46
CA ILE A 67 -0.49 9.56 -0.69
C ILE A 67 -0.55 9.91 0.80
N ILE A 68 -1.39 9.20 1.53
CA ILE A 68 -1.52 9.34 2.99
C ILE A 68 -1.04 8.04 3.62
N VAL A 69 -0.05 8.14 4.52
CA VAL A 69 0.46 7.01 5.29
C VAL A 69 0.07 7.12 6.76
N ASP A 70 -0.11 6.00 7.46
CA ASP A 70 -0.45 6.01 8.88
C ASP A 70 0.74 6.36 9.80
N VAL A 71 1.96 5.97 9.41
CA VAL A 71 3.20 6.16 10.18
C VAL A 71 4.37 6.64 9.32
N PRO A 72 5.37 7.36 9.88
CA PRO A 72 6.48 7.93 9.13
C PRO A 72 7.40 6.88 8.51
N MET A 73 7.49 5.68 9.10
CA MET A 73 8.32 4.60 8.58
C MET A 73 7.89 4.18 7.16
N VAL A 74 6.57 4.16 6.89
CA VAL A 74 6.06 3.89 5.54
C VAL A 74 6.44 5.03 4.60
N GLN A 75 6.27 6.29 5.03
CA GLN A 75 6.64 7.47 4.23
C GLN A 75 8.12 7.41 3.82
N VAL A 76 9.02 7.14 4.77
CA VAL A 76 10.46 7.02 4.48
C VAL A 76 10.73 5.88 3.51
N GLY A 77 10.09 4.73 3.69
CA GLY A 77 10.28 3.55 2.84
C GLY A 77 9.87 3.74 1.37
N ILE A 78 8.87 4.59 1.10
CA ILE A 78 8.36 4.82 -0.27
C ILE A 78 8.86 6.14 -0.89
N SER A 79 9.39 7.07 -0.10
CA SER A 79 9.76 8.41 -0.60
C SER A 79 10.77 8.39 -1.76
N PRO A 80 11.85 7.57 -1.73
CA PRO A 80 12.83 7.56 -2.82
C PRO A 80 12.21 7.21 -4.18
N VAL A 81 11.40 6.14 -4.23
CA VAL A 81 10.77 5.70 -5.49
C VAL A 81 9.73 6.70 -5.98
N ILE A 82 8.97 7.32 -5.08
CA ILE A 82 7.99 8.36 -5.45
C ILE A 82 8.70 9.60 -6.03
N GLN A 83 9.80 10.05 -5.41
CA GLN A 83 10.56 11.21 -5.89
C GLN A 83 11.19 10.98 -7.26
N GLN A 84 11.59 9.75 -7.58
CA GLN A 84 12.20 9.37 -8.85
C GLN A 84 11.18 9.07 -9.96
N THR A 85 9.87 9.08 -9.66
CA THR A 85 8.81 8.71 -10.60
C THR A 85 7.79 9.84 -10.73
N PHE A 86 6.58 9.67 -10.20
CA PHE A 86 5.46 10.59 -10.39
C PHE A 86 5.50 11.82 -9.45
N ALA A 87 6.35 11.79 -8.43
CA ALA A 87 6.48 12.84 -7.41
C ALA A 87 5.16 13.17 -6.68
N ASN A 88 4.32 12.16 -6.39
CA ASN A 88 3.10 12.31 -5.60
C ASN A 88 3.38 12.99 -4.24
N PRO A 89 2.51 13.90 -3.77
CA PRO A 89 2.59 14.43 -2.41
C PRO A 89 2.39 13.32 -1.37
N ILE A 90 3.21 13.27 -0.32
CA ILE A 90 3.11 12.28 0.75
C ILE A 90 2.91 12.96 2.10
N TYR A 91 1.87 12.56 2.82
CA TYR A 91 1.59 13.01 4.19
C TYR A 91 1.55 11.84 5.16
N ALA A 92 2.22 11.95 6.31
CA ALA A 92 2.08 11.02 7.42
C ALA A 92 1.02 11.50 8.40
N ALA A 93 0.01 10.66 8.66
CA ALA A 93 -1.12 10.96 9.54
C ALA A 93 -0.68 11.40 10.95
N ILE A 94 0.34 10.74 11.51
CA ILE A 94 0.86 11.09 12.85
C ILE A 94 1.42 12.51 12.94
N ASN A 95 1.85 13.10 11.83
CA ASN A 95 2.43 14.44 11.77
C ASN A 95 1.37 15.53 11.56
N THR A 96 0.08 15.17 11.56
CA THR A 96 -1.00 16.15 11.42
C THR A 96 -0.99 17.08 12.65
N PRO A 97 -0.88 18.42 12.47
CA PRO A 97 -0.56 19.36 13.55
C PRO A 97 -1.68 19.63 14.58
N THR A 98 -2.67 18.75 14.66
CA THR A 98 -3.86 18.92 15.51
C THR A 98 -3.83 17.96 16.70
N ARG A 99 -4.19 18.46 17.89
CA ARG A 99 -4.37 17.60 19.07
C ARG A 99 -5.50 16.61 18.82
N PRO A 100 -5.30 15.30 19.05
CA PRO A 100 -6.32 14.30 18.78
C PRO A 100 -7.51 14.49 19.71
N GLN A 101 -8.72 14.22 19.21
CA GLN A 101 -9.91 14.13 20.06
C GLN A 101 -9.74 13.06 21.14
N LYS A 102 -10.40 13.27 22.28
CA LYS A 102 -10.34 12.34 23.43
C LYS A 102 -10.75 10.94 22.99
N GLY A 103 -9.87 9.95 23.24
CA GLY A 103 -10.13 8.54 22.94
C GLY A 103 -9.67 8.06 21.56
N LYS A 104 -9.08 8.93 20.71
CA LYS A 104 -8.48 8.52 19.43
C LYS A 104 -6.96 8.55 19.49
N SER A 105 -6.32 7.60 18.81
CA SER A 105 -4.87 7.63 18.61
C SER A 105 -4.48 8.75 17.62
N MET A 106 -3.22 9.17 17.65
CA MET A 106 -2.69 10.17 16.72
C MET A 106 -2.88 9.75 15.25
N SER A 107 -2.54 8.50 14.90
CA SER A 107 -2.70 8.01 13.53
C SER A 107 -4.16 7.93 13.10
N ALA A 108 -5.07 7.50 13.97
CA ALA A 108 -6.51 7.47 13.66
C ALA A 108 -7.06 8.88 13.41
N TRP A 109 -6.73 9.82 14.29
CA TRP A 109 -7.13 11.22 14.14
C TRP A 109 -6.55 11.87 12.88
N GLY A 110 -5.26 11.61 12.60
CA GLY A 110 -4.59 12.10 11.41
C GLY A 110 -5.20 11.56 10.12
N ILE A 111 -5.52 10.26 10.07
CA ILE A 111 -6.23 9.65 8.94
C ILE A 111 -7.56 10.33 8.72
N GLU A 112 -8.39 10.51 9.76
CA GLU A 112 -9.69 11.16 9.61
C GLU A 112 -9.57 12.59 9.08
N THR A 113 -8.60 13.33 9.61
CA THR A 113 -8.35 14.72 9.20
C THR A 113 -7.91 14.81 7.74
N LEU A 114 -6.93 13.98 7.34
CA LEU A 114 -6.41 13.98 5.98
C LEU A 114 -7.39 13.39 4.99
N ALA A 115 -8.18 12.39 5.38
CA ALA A 115 -9.16 11.76 4.49
C ALA A 115 -10.30 12.71 4.12
N ARG A 116 -10.77 13.54 5.06
CA ARG A 116 -11.74 14.61 4.75
C ARG A 116 -11.18 15.66 3.80
N ARG A 117 -9.86 15.89 3.85
CA ARG A 117 -9.18 16.84 2.96
C ARG A 117 -8.88 16.25 1.58
N TYR A 118 -8.58 14.96 1.51
CA TYR A 118 -8.21 14.24 0.30
C TYR A 118 -9.02 12.94 0.21
N PRO A 119 -10.33 13.02 -0.12
CA PRO A 119 -11.24 11.87 -0.07
C PRO A 119 -10.91 10.77 -1.09
N GLU A 120 -10.18 11.11 -2.15
CA GLU A 120 -9.78 10.20 -3.23
C GLU A 120 -8.28 9.83 -3.18
N ALA A 121 -7.60 10.13 -2.06
CA ALA A 121 -6.18 9.80 -1.89
C ALA A 121 -5.90 8.29 -1.94
N ILE A 122 -4.62 7.96 -2.14
CA ILE A 122 -4.09 6.62 -1.87
C ILE A 122 -3.76 6.54 -0.39
N PHE A 123 -4.35 5.58 0.33
CA PHE A 123 -4.08 5.38 1.75
C PHE A 123 -3.22 4.15 1.95
N ILE A 124 -2.15 4.28 2.73
CA ILE A 124 -1.23 3.19 3.07
C ILE A 124 -1.19 3.07 4.58
N VAL A 125 -1.82 2.02 5.11
CA VAL A 125 -1.90 1.74 6.53
C VAL A 125 -1.06 0.51 6.83
N GLY A 126 0.14 0.74 7.36
CA GLY A 126 1.14 -0.31 7.59
C GLY A 126 1.16 -0.87 9.02
N GLU A 127 0.69 -0.12 10.01
CA GLU A 127 0.95 -0.45 11.42
C GLU A 127 -0.28 -0.24 12.31
N SER A 128 -0.94 0.91 12.19
CA SER A 128 -1.95 1.34 13.14
C SER A 128 -3.32 0.69 12.85
N GLN A 129 -3.70 -0.26 13.71
CA GLN A 129 -5.03 -0.90 13.64
C GLN A 129 -6.18 0.10 13.80
N THR A 130 -6.01 1.10 14.68
CA THR A 130 -7.03 2.14 14.89
C THR A 130 -7.13 3.09 13.70
N ALA A 131 -6.02 3.36 13.00
CA ALA A 131 -6.03 4.12 11.76
C ALA A 131 -6.81 3.39 10.65
N LEU A 132 -6.60 2.07 10.49
CA LEU A 132 -7.36 1.28 9.53
C LEU A 132 -8.85 1.23 9.90
N GLN A 133 -9.18 1.12 11.19
CA GLN A 133 -10.55 1.14 11.66
C GLN A 133 -11.25 2.47 11.33
N SER A 134 -10.62 3.62 11.65
CA SER A 134 -11.16 4.93 11.30
C SER A 134 -11.34 5.09 9.79
N LEU A 135 -10.36 4.66 8.99
CA LEU A 135 -10.47 4.70 7.53
C LEU A 135 -11.66 3.87 7.02
N SER A 136 -11.81 2.64 7.54
CA SER A 136 -12.88 1.72 7.14
C SER A 136 -14.27 2.27 7.52
N GLN A 137 -14.37 2.96 8.66
CA GLN A 137 -15.61 3.63 9.07
C GLN A 137 -15.99 4.77 8.13
N LEU A 138 -15.03 5.60 7.72
CA LEU A 138 -15.28 6.69 6.76
C LEU A 138 -15.70 6.16 5.38
N ILE A 139 -15.07 5.07 4.91
CA ILE A 139 -15.44 4.40 3.66
C ILE A 139 -16.86 3.84 3.75
N ALA A 140 -17.19 3.13 4.84
CA ALA A 140 -18.52 2.53 5.00
C ALA A 140 -19.63 3.55 5.20
N ALA A 141 -19.31 4.74 5.73
CA ALA A 141 -20.22 5.88 5.80
C ALA A 141 -20.33 6.66 4.47
N GLU A 142 -19.62 6.22 3.41
CA GLU A 142 -19.51 6.89 2.11
C GLU A 142 -19.02 8.34 2.17
N GLU A 143 -18.31 8.72 3.24
CA GLU A 143 -17.76 10.08 3.42
C GLU A 143 -16.52 10.32 2.53
N ILE A 144 -15.86 9.24 2.12
CA ILE A 144 -14.65 9.25 1.28
C ILE A 144 -14.72 8.08 0.29
N ARG A 145 -14.00 8.21 -0.83
CA ARG A 145 -13.84 7.15 -1.83
C ARG A 145 -12.37 7.09 -2.28
N PRO A 146 -11.49 6.46 -1.46
CA PRO A 146 -10.07 6.34 -1.78
C PRO A 146 -9.84 5.74 -3.16
N ALA A 147 -8.82 6.22 -3.88
CA ALA A 147 -8.43 5.62 -5.14
C ALA A 147 -7.78 4.23 -4.94
N LEU A 148 -7.12 4.02 -3.80
CA LEU A 148 -6.56 2.74 -3.38
C LEU A 148 -6.32 2.74 -1.86
N VAL A 149 -6.54 1.59 -1.23
CA VAL A 149 -6.12 1.33 0.16
C VAL A 149 -5.15 0.17 0.23
N VAL A 150 -3.92 0.41 0.70
CA VAL A 150 -2.95 -0.62 1.07
C VAL A 150 -3.04 -0.87 2.58
N ALA A 151 -3.62 -1.99 2.98
CA ALA A 151 -3.94 -2.30 4.38
C ALA A 151 -3.17 -3.53 4.90
N THR A 152 -2.05 -3.28 5.57
CA THR A 152 -1.16 -4.32 6.10
C THR A 152 -0.90 -4.26 7.61
N PRO A 153 -1.71 -3.60 8.48
CA PRO A 153 -1.38 -3.61 9.91
C PRO A 153 -1.45 -5.03 10.46
N ALA A 154 -0.42 -5.43 11.21
CA ALA A 154 -0.50 -6.62 12.05
C ALA A 154 -1.50 -6.40 13.18
N GLY A 155 -2.13 -7.48 13.63
CA GLY A 155 -3.02 -7.35 14.77
C GLY A 155 -3.75 -8.62 15.15
N PHE A 156 -4.08 -8.68 16.43
CA PHE A 156 -4.83 -9.77 17.05
C PHE A 156 -6.28 -9.37 17.39
N VAL A 157 -6.58 -8.06 17.42
CA VAL A 157 -7.84 -7.53 17.95
C VAL A 157 -8.68 -6.90 16.84
N HIS A 158 -8.26 -5.77 16.29
CA HIS A 158 -9.10 -4.95 15.40
C HIS A 158 -8.75 -5.10 13.92
N ALA A 159 -7.51 -5.50 13.59
CA ALA A 159 -7.04 -5.62 12.21
C ALA A 159 -7.93 -6.52 11.35
N LYS A 160 -8.34 -7.69 11.86
CA LYS A 160 -9.13 -8.65 11.08
C LYS A 160 -10.48 -8.07 10.66
N ALA A 161 -11.20 -7.44 11.58
CA ALA A 161 -12.51 -6.87 11.31
C ALA A 161 -12.44 -5.69 10.33
N ALA A 162 -11.47 -4.78 10.52
CA ALA A 162 -11.30 -3.64 9.63
C ALA A 162 -10.90 -4.06 8.20
N LYS A 163 -10.02 -5.06 8.06
CA LYS A 163 -9.64 -5.65 6.76
C LYS A 163 -10.81 -6.36 6.06
N ALA A 164 -11.68 -7.04 6.82
CA ALA A 164 -12.87 -7.67 6.28
C ALA A 164 -13.84 -6.60 5.76
N GLN A 165 -14.11 -5.56 6.54
CA GLN A 165 -14.97 -4.45 6.14
C GLN A 165 -14.48 -3.75 4.85
N LEU A 166 -13.17 -3.60 4.67
CA LEU A 166 -12.60 -3.09 3.42
C LEU A 166 -12.90 -4.01 2.23
N SER A 167 -12.95 -5.33 2.45
CA SER A 167 -13.22 -6.33 1.40
C SER A 167 -14.65 -6.27 0.88
N ASP A 168 -15.59 -5.87 1.75
CA ASP A 168 -17.01 -5.74 1.41
C ASP A 168 -17.34 -4.37 0.78
N SER A 169 -16.34 -3.50 0.63
CA SER A 169 -16.50 -2.17 0.04
C SER A 169 -16.21 -2.16 -1.47
N LEU A 170 -16.65 -1.11 -2.16
CA LEU A 170 -16.32 -0.87 -3.58
C LEU A 170 -14.95 -0.18 -3.78
N VAL A 171 -14.20 0.04 -2.70
CA VAL A 171 -12.90 0.73 -2.75
C VAL A 171 -11.81 -0.24 -3.18
N PRO A 172 -10.95 0.11 -4.15
CA PRO A 172 -9.82 -0.73 -4.53
C PRO A 172 -8.86 -0.94 -3.35
N TYR A 173 -8.39 -2.17 -3.14
CA TYR A 173 -7.49 -2.49 -2.03
C TYR A 173 -6.40 -3.51 -2.35
N ILE A 174 -5.30 -3.40 -1.60
CA ILE A 174 -4.29 -4.44 -1.43
C ILE A 174 -4.15 -4.67 0.07
N ARG A 175 -4.37 -5.89 0.56
CA ARG A 175 -4.32 -6.16 2.00
C ARG A 175 -3.67 -7.48 2.33
N THR A 176 -3.20 -7.61 3.57
CA THR A 176 -2.84 -8.92 4.13
C THR A 176 -4.04 -9.56 4.81
N GLU A 177 -4.26 -10.85 4.59
CA GLU A 177 -5.21 -11.67 5.31
C GLU A 177 -4.62 -12.15 6.65
N GLY A 178 -5.50 -12.39 7.63
CA GLY A 178 -5.08 -12.84 8.96
C GLY A 178 -4.37 -11.76 9.78
N ARG A 179 -3.39 -12.19 10.58
CA ARG A 179 -2.74 -11.37 11.61
C ARG A 179 -1.40 -10.77 11.18
N LYS A 180 -0.77 -11.33 10.15
CA LYS A 180 0.54 -10.87 9.64
C LYS A 180 0.38 -9.58 8.83
N GLY A 181 1.47 -8.84 8.76
CA GLY A 181 1.56 -7.54 8.11
C GLY A 181 2.42 -6.60 8.95
N ASN A 182 2.86 -5.51 8.35
CA ASN A 182 3.56 -4.39 8.99
C ASN A 182 3.81 -3.31 7.93
N ALA A 183 4.50 -2.24 8.34
CA ALA A 183 4.87 -1.15 7.48
C ALA A 183 5.97 -1.51 6.44
N VAL A 184 6.79 -2.54 6.67
CA VAL A 184 7.74 -3.05 5.66
C VAL A 184 6.97 -3.68 4.49
N VAL A 185 5.94 -4.49 4.80
CA VAL A 185 5.04 -5.06 3.78
C VAL A 185 4.30 -3.95 3.03
N ALA A 186 3.80 -2.93 3.74
CA ALA A 186 3.11 -1.80 3.13
C ALA A 186 4.01 -1.05 2.14
N ALA A 187 5.25 -0.77 2.57
CA ALA A 187 6.24 -0.09 1.74
C ALA A 187 6.64 -0.95 0.54
N ALA A 188 6.90 -2.25 0.71
CA ALA A 188 7.25 -3.15 -0.39
C ALA A 188 6.14 -3.24 -1.44
N LEU A 189 4.88 -3.40 -1.02
CA LEU A 189 3.72 -3.41 -1.93
C LEU A 189 3.59 -2.09 -2.69
N THR A 190 3.70 -0.97 -1.97
CA THR A 190 3.57 0.36 -2.57
C THR A 190 4.69 0.63 -3.56
N THR A 191 5.95 0.33 -3.20
CA THR A 191 7.10 0.51 -4.07
C THR A 191 6.97 -0.33 -5.34
N GLY A 192 6.60 -1.60 -5.22
CA GLY A 192 6.35 -2.46 -6.39
C GLY A 192 5.25 -1.90 -7.29
N LEU A 193 4.15 -1.40 -6.72
CA LEU A 193 3.07 -0.78 -7.47
C LEU A 193 3.55 0.49 -8.21
N VAL A 194 4.32 1.35 -7.54
CA VAL A 194 4.86 2.59 -8.13
C VAL A 194 5.77 2.28 -9.32
N GLU A 195 6.65 1.30 -9.20
CA GLU A 195 7.57 0.92 -10.27
C GLU A 195 6.83 0.31 -11.48
N LEU A 196 5.87 -0.59 -11.24
CA LEU A 196 5.02 -1.14 -12.31
C LEU A 196 4.20 -0.04 -12.98
N ALA A 197 3.61 0.87 -12.21
CA ALA A 197 2.87 2.01 -12.75
C ALA A 197 3.78 2.93 -13.58
N TRP A 198 5.01 3.19 -13.11
CA TRP A 198 5.97 4.02 -13.83
C TRP A 198 6.42 3.39 -15.15
N GLN A 199 6.60 2.07 -15.19
CA GLN A 199 6.86 1.36 -16.44
C GLN A 199 5.71 1.48 -17.44
N ALA A 200 4.46 1.50 -16.95
CA ALA A 200 3.28 1.58 -17.80
C ALA A 200 2.91 3.02 -18.26
N TYR A 201 3.13 4.03 -17.41
CA TYR A 201 2.64 5.40 -17.62
C TYR A 201 3.72 6.48 -17.60
N GLY A 202 4.91 6.19 -17.07
CA GLY A 202 5.96 7.18 -16.81
C GLY A 202 7.03 7.31 -17.88
N GLN A 203 7.12 6.32 -18.78
CA GLN A 203 7.97 6.40 -19.96
C GLN A 203 7.18 7.13 -21.05
N GLU A 204 7.64 8.31 -21.48
CA GLU A 204 7.13 8.90 -22.72
C GLU A 204 7.25 7.88 -23.86
N PRO A 205 6.31 7.84 -24.82
CA PRO A 205 6.42 6.95 -25.97
C PRO A 205 7.66 7.34 -26.77
N ASN A 206 8.75 6.62 -26.52
CA ASN A 206 9.99 6.50 -27.27
C ASN A 206 10.37 7.72 -28.12
N SER A 207 11.39 8.46 -27.69
CA SER A 207 12.27 9.25 -28.58
C SER A 207 13.01 8.28 -29.53
N ALA A 208 12.27 7.66 -30.45
CA ALA A 208 12.82 6.99 -31.61
C ALA A 208 13.05 8.05 -32.69
N ILE A 209 14.25 8.63 -32.68
CA ILE A 209 14.87 9.31 -33.82
C ILE A 209 16.26 8.68 -34.00
#